data_AF-A0A183RN93-F1
#
_entry.id   AF-A0A183RN93-F1
#
_cell.length_a   1.000
_cell.length_b   1.000
_cell.length_c   1.000
_cell.angle_alpha   90.00
_cell.angle_beta   90.00
_cell.angle_gamma   90.00
#
_symmetry.space_group_name_H-M   'P 1'
#
loop_
_entity.id
_entity.type
_entity.pdbx_description
1 polymer ?
#
loop_
_entity_poly.entity_id
_entity_poly.type
_entity_poly.pdbx_seq_one_letter_code
_entity_poly.pdbx_strand_id
1 'polypeptide(L)'
;MNPRESLPPGWEMRLDEKSGHFYFVDHNTRSTQWNHPVTNQEYSSPINGTNTSIFSEQNSSDVCGSSCEKTIADVMSRARSLQPTIDCFNGAPQSKEYKHLMENLEQLILSLDNLKSDGNEDVRSMRRDAIKEIQQLIEMLDYRSLISSENDEKS
;
A
#
# COMPACT_ATOMS: atom_id res chain seq x y z
N MET A 1 -31.58 14.13 5.89
CA MET A 1 -30.45 14.36 6.81
C MET A 1 -29.29 14.85 5.98
N ASN A 2 -28.61 15.94 6.38
CA ASN A 2 -27.42 16.43 5.68
C ASN A 2 -26.22 15.57 6.12
N PRO A 3 -25.61 14.75 5.25
CA PRO A 3 -24.47 13.89 5.61
C PRO A 3 -23.21 14.66 6.00
N ARG A 4 -23.18 16.00 5.80
CA ARG A 4 -22.10 16.88 6.24
C ARG A 4 -22.19 17.28 7.71
N GLU A 5 -23.38 17.21 8.32
CA GLU A 5 -23.61 17.70 9.69
C GLU A 5 -23.21 16.69 10.78
N SER A 6 -22.96 15.43 10.39
CA SER A 6 -22.66 14.33 11.32
C SER A 6 -21.19 13.90 11.33
N LEU A 7 -20.30 14.66 10.71
CA LEU A 7 -18.88 14.31 10.65
C LEU A 7 -18.12 14.75 11.90
N PRO A 8 -17.24 13.90 12.46
CA PRO A 8 -16.38 14.30 13.57
C PRO A 8 -15.42 15.43 13.16
N PRO A 9 -14.87 16.19 14.13
CA PRO A 9 -13.85 17.19 13.84
C PRO A 9 -12.68 16.61 13.04
N GLY A 10 -12.31 17.30 11.95
CA GLY A 10 -11.24 16.87 11.05
C GLY A 10 -11.69 15.95 9.91
N TRP A 11 -12.98 15.59 9.82
CA TRP A 11 -13.49 14.83 8.68
C TRP A 11 -14.11 15.73 7.61
N GLU A 12 -13.82 15.47 6.34
CA GLU A 12 -14.37 16.19 5.20
C GLU A 12 -15.08 15.23 4.24
N MET A 13 -16.35 15.51 3.90
CA MET A 13 -17.09 14.77 2.87
C MET A 13 -16.93 15.44 1.51
N ARG A 14 -16.47 14.67 0.53
CA ARG A 14 -16.33 15.08 -0.86
C ARG A 14 -17.11 14.15 -1.77
N LEU A 15 -17.44 14.64 -2.97
CA LEU A 15 -18.05 13.85 -4.03
C LEU A 15 -16.98 13.50 -5.04
N ASP A 16 -16.86 12.22 -5.37
CA ASP A 16 -16.07 11.82 -6.52
C ASP A 16 -16.93 11.99 -7.78
N GLU A 17 -16.56 12.94 -8.63
CA GLU A 17 -17.30 13.25 -9.85
C GLU A 17 -17.28 12.10 -10.87
N LYS A 18 -16.35 11.15 -10.74
CA LYS A 18 -16.23 10.00 -11.64
C LYS A 18 -17.19 8.87 -11.29
N SER A 19 -17.26 8.50 -10.01
CA SER A 19 -18.16 7.44 -9.53
C SER A 19 -19.54 7.96 -9.12
N GLY A 20 -19.66 9.25 -8.82
CA GLY A 20 -20.87 9.82 -8.21
C GLY A 20 -21.05 9.41 -6.74
N HIS A 21 -20.02 8.83 -6.11
CA HIS A 21 -20.04 8.43 -4.71
C HIS A 21 -19.39 9.47 -3.81
N PHE A 22 -19.92 9.60 -2.60
CA PHE A 22 -19.27 10.41 -1.58
C PHE A 22 -18.11 9.64 -0.95
N TYR A 23 -16.99 10.33 -0.75
CA TYR A 23 -15.84 9.84 0.00
C TYR A 23 -15.57 10.78 1.18
N PHE A 24 -15.03 10.21 2.24
CA PHE A 24 -14.75 10.87 3.50
C PHE A 24 -13.24 10.92 3.71
N VAL A 25 -12.74 12.12 3.99
CA VAL A 25 -11.32 12.39 4.20
C VAL A 25 -11.11 12.66 5.69
N ASP A 26 -10.29 11.86 6.36
CA ASP A 26 -9.85 12.12 7.73
C ASP A 26 -8.57 12.96 7.70
N HIS A 27 -8.64 14.20 8.19
CA HIS A 27 -7.49 15.09 8.28
C HIS A 27 -6.61 14.78 9.50
N ASN A 28 -7.10 14.00 10.47
CA ASN A 28 -6.35 13.59 11.65
C ASN A 28 -5.35 12.48 11.30
N THR A 29 -5.78 11.46 10.56
CA THR A 29 -4.92 10.35 10.11
C THR A 29 -4.42 10.51 8.68
N ARG A 30 -4.89 11.53 7.94
CA ARG A 30 -4.62 11.75 6.51
C ARG A 30 -5.04 10.57 5.65
N SER A 31 -6.17 9.95 5.96
CA SER A 31 -6.69 8.78 5.27
C SER A 31 -8.00 9.10 4.57
N THR A 32 -8.32 8.36 3.50
CA THR A 32 -9.61 8.48 2.80
C THR A 32 -10.39 7.18 2.82
N GLN A 33 -11.71 7.27 2.95
CA GLN A 33 -12.60 6.10 2.99
C GLN A 33 -13.94 6.38 2.31
N TRP A 34 -14.52 5.34 1.72
CA TRP A 34 -15.83 5.42 1.06
C TRP A 34 -17.01 5.36 2.05
N ASN A 35 -16.79 4.69 3.17
CA ASN A 35 -17.77 4.57 4.24
C ASN A 35 -17.70 5.76 5.19
N HIS A 36 -18.84 6.24 5.67
CA HIS A 36 -18.85 7.31 6.66
C HIS A 36 -18.30 6.81 8.02
N PRO A 37 -17.41 7.55 8.69
CA PRO A 37 -16.75 7.09 9.93
C PRO A 37 -17.71 6.74 11.06
N VAL A 38 -18.84 7.46 11.16
CA VAL A 38 -19.83 7.28 12.24
C VAL A 38 -20.88 6.22 11.92
N THR A 39 -21.33 6.13 10.67
CA THR A 39 -22.46 5.26 10.28
C THR A 39 -22.01 4.03 9.49
N ASN A 40 -20.73 3.96 9.12
CA ASN A 40 -20.13 3.01 8.17
C ASN A 40 -20.90 2.89 6.84
N GLN A 41 -21.74 3.88 6.54
CA GLN A 41 -22.65 3.83 5.43
C GLN A 41 -21.97 4.43 4.20
N GLU A 42 -22.05 3.73 3.08
CA GLU A 42 -21.65 4.28 1.79
C GLU A 42 -22.73 5.22 1.32
N TYR A 43 -22.39 6.51 1.21
CA TYR A 43 -23.31 7.50 0.68
C TYR A 43 -23.08 7.57 -0.83
N SER A 44 -23.95 6.93 -1.59
CA SER A 44 -24.08 7.21 -3.02
C SER A 44 -25.00 8.41 -3.20
N SER A 45 -24.66 9.30 -4.14
CA SER A 45 -25.59 10.35 -4.54
C SER A 45 -26.86 9.68 -5.06
N PRO A 46 -28.07 10.00 -4.57
CA PRO A 46 -29.28 9.43 -5.12
C PRO A 46 -29.51 10.00 -6.52
N ILE A 47 -29.00 9.31 -7.54
CA ILE A 47 -29.60 9.38 -8.87
C ILE A 47 -30.79 8.44 -8.82
N ASN A 48 -31.97 9.03 -8.53
CA ASN A 48 -33.30 8.43 -8.53
C ASN A 48 -33.63 7.47 -7.37
N GLY A 49 -34.64 7.87 -6.60
CA GLY A 49 -34.93 7.30 -5.29
C GLY A 49 -35.57 5.91 -5.31
N THR A 50 -35.22 5.15 -4.28
CA THR A 50 -36.07 4.15 -3.63
C THR A 50 -35.53 3.91 -2.22
N ASN A 51 -36.41 4.11 -1.23
CA ASN A 51 -36.21 3.72 0.16
C ASN A 51 -35.94 2.21 0.26
N THR A 52 -35.10 1.77 1.21
CA THR A 52 -35.36 0.61 2.09
C THR A 52 -34.30 0.55 3.20
N SER A 53 -34.79 0.55 4.45
CA SER A 53 -34.09 0.34 5.72
C SER A 53 -33.48 -1.07 5.85
N ILE A 54 -32.93 -1.40 7.05
CA ILE A 54 -32.70 -2.77 7.64
C ILE A 54 -31.26 -3.32 7.37
N PHE A 55 -30.37 -3.73 8.30
CA PHE A 55 -30.33 -4.22 9.70
C PHE A 55 -28.84 -4.24 10.21
N SER A 56 -28.50 -3.92 11.48
CA SER A 56 -28.17 -4.78 12.65
C SER A 56 -26.71 -5.29 12.84
N GLU A 57 -26.23 -5.17 14.08
CA GLU A 57 -25.34 -6.09 14.84
C GLU A 57 -23.80 -6.08 14.63
N GLN A 58 -23.14 -5.30 15.50
CA GLN A 58 -21.97 -5.63 16.34
C GLN A 58 -21.24 -6.98 16.08
N ASN A 59 -20.02 -6.95 15.51
CA ASN A 59 -18.86 -7.73 16.02
C ASN A 59 -17.51 -7.22 15.46
N SER A 60 -16.49 -7.40 16.29
CA SER A 60 -15.09 -6.97 16.22
C SER A 60 -14.25 -7.58 15.10
N SER A 61 -13.20 -6.83 14.73
CA SER A 61 -11.93 -7.25 14.07
C SER A 61 -12.02 -7.99 12.74
N ASP A 62 -11.71 -7.29 11.64
CA ASP A 62 -10.56 -7.60 10.77
C ASP A 62 -10.64 -6.83 9.43
N VAL A 63 -9.73 -5.86 9.29
CA VAL A 63 -9.03 -5.49 8.05
C VAL A 63 -9.90 -5.37 6.78
N CYS A 64 -10.58 -4.23 6.64
CA CYS A 64 -10.97 -3.70 5.33
C CYS A 64 -9.72 -3.15 4.62
N GLY A 65 -8.77 -4.04 4.31
CA GLY A 65 -7.71 -3.72 3.37
C GLY A 65 -8.22 -4.04 1.98
N SER A 66 -8.32 -3.02 1.11
CA SER A 66 -8.64 -3.25 -0.31
C SER A 66 -7.68 -4.30 -0.89
N SER A 67 -8.09 -5.06 -1.91
CA SER A 67 -7.23 -6.11 -2.50
C SER A 67 -5.83 -5.59 -2.87
N CYS A 68 -5.73 -4.34 -3.31
CA CYS A 68 -4.49 -3.64 -3.60
C CYS A 68 -3.64 -3.32 -2.36
N GLU A 69 -4.27 -2.92 -1.25
CA GLU A 69 -3.58 -2.63 0.01
C GLU A 69 -2.98 -3.89 0.62
N LYS A 70 -3.69 -5.02 0.55
CA LYS A 70 -3.17 -6.33 0.97
C LYS A 70 -1.95 -6.74 0.14
N THR A 71 -1.96 -6.52 -1.17
CA THR A 71 -0.79 -6.79 -2.04
C THR A 71 0.39 -5.89 -1.68
N ILE A 72 0.17 -4.59 -1.46
CA ILE A 72 1.25 -3.68 -1.12
C ILE A 72 1.83 -4.01 0.26
N ALA A 73 0.99 -4.36 1.24
CA ALA A 73 1.43 -4.80 2.56
C ALA A 73 2.25 -6.09 2.50
N ASP A 74 1.82 -7.07 1.68
CA ASP A 74 2.59 -8.30 1.44
C ASP A 74 3.98 -7.98 0.84
N VAL A 75 4.01 -7.13 -0.18
CA VAL A 75 5.26 -6.71 -0.83
C VAL A 75 6.21 -6.04 0.16
N MET A 76 5.71 -5.11 0.98
CA MET A 76 6.50 -4.44 2.02
C MET A 76 7.03 -5.41 3.08
N SER A 77 6.20 -6.38 3.49
CA SER A 77 6.59 -7.41 4.45
C SER A 77 7.73 -8.28 3.89
N ARG A 78 7.62 -8.68 2.62
CA ARG A 78 8.64 -9.47 1.92
C ARG A 78 9.94 -8.68 1.73
N ALA A 79 9.87 -7.41 1.34
CA ALA A 79 11.04 -6.53 1.23
C ALA A 79 11.80 -6.42 2.57
N ARG A 80 11.09 -6.18 3.68
CA ARG A 80 11.68 -6.14 5.03
C ARG A 80 12.26 -7.47 5.48
N SER A 81 11.70 -8.60 5.04
CA SER A 81 12.28 -9.91 5.33
C SER A 81 13.59 -10.17 4.56
N LEU A 82 13.80 -9.51 3.42
CA LEU A 82 15.02 -9.64 2.62
C LEU A 82 16.13 -8.70 3.12
N GLN A 83 15.79 -7.57 3.74
CA GLN A 83 16.75 -6.62 4.36
C GLN A 83 17.86 -7.28 5.17
N PRO A 84 17.58 -8.09 6.22
CA PRO A 84 18.63 -8.68 7.03
C PRO A 84 19.53 -9.64 6.24
N THR A 85 18.97 -10.30 5.22
CA THR A 85 19.73 -11.19 4.33
C THR A 85 20.70 -10.39 3.47
N ILE A 86 20.28 -9.21 2.96
CA ILE A 86 21.14 -8.30 2.20
C ILE A 86 22.18 -7.64 3.13
N ASP A 87 21.81 -7.31 4.36
CA ASP A 87 22.72 -6.71 5.33
C ASP A 87 23.80 -7.67 5.84
N CYS A 88 23.53 -8.97 5.82
CA CYS A 88 24.54 -9.99 6.10
C CYS A 88 25.16 -10.57 4.82
N PHE A 89 24.81 -10.06 3.64
CA PHE A 89 25.33 -10.55 2.38
C PHE A 89 26.81 -10.17 2.21
N ASN A 90 27.64 -11.17 1.96
CA ASN A 90 29.08 -11.04 1.70
C ASN A 90 29.50 -11.92 0.51
N GLY A 91 28.64 -12.01 -0.50
CA GLY A 91 28.87 -12.83 -1.69
C GLY A 91 29.23 -12.01 -2.93
N ALA A 92 29.84 -12.67 -3.91
CA ALA A 92 30.10 -12.10 -5.23
C ALA A 92 28.79 -11.94 -6.04
N PRO A 93 28.76 -11.06 -7.06
CA PRO A 93 27.56 -10.79 -7.87
C PRO A 93 27.08 -12.02 -8.67
N GLN A 94 27.98 -12.99 -8.87
CA GLN A 94 27.66 -14.22 -9.60
C GLN A 94 27.18 -15.36 -8.67
N SER A 95 27.15 -15.13 -7.35
CA SER A 95 26.65 -16.08 -6.36
C SER A 95 25.17 -16.37 -6.58
N LYS A 96 24.73 -17.58 -6.19
CA LYS A 96 23.33 -17.97 -6.31
C LYS A 96 22.45 -17.12 -5.38
N GLU A 97 23.02 -16.72 -4.27
CA GLU A 97 22.43 -15.88 -3.24
C GLU A 97 22.11 -14.49 -3.79
N TYR A 98 23.06 -13.83 -4.49
CA TYR A 98 22.82 -12.54 -5.15
C TYR A 98 21.71 -12.66 -6.19
N LYS A 99 21.79 -13.66 -7.07
CA LYS A 99 20.79 -13.86 -8.13
C LYS A 99 19.40 -14.12 -7.57
N HIS A 100 19.32 -14.93 -6.51
CA HIS A 100 18.06 -15.20 -5.84
C HIS A 100 17.50 -13.95 -5.16
N LEU A 101 18.33 -13.17 -4.47
CA LEU A 101 17.90 -11.91 -3.84
C LEU A 101 17.43 -10.89 -4.89
N MET A 102 18.17 -10.71 -5.98
CA MET A 102 17.80 -9.85 -7.10
C MET A 102 16.47 -10.28 -7.72
N GLU A 103 16.32 -11.57 -8.06
CA GLU A 103 15.08 -12.10 -8.63
C GLU A 103 13.88 -11.90 -7.69
N ASN A 104 14.06 -12.11 -6.37
CA ASN A 104 13.02 -11.84 -5.39
C ASN A 104 12.62 -10.36 -5.39
N LEU A 105 13.59 -9.44 -5.41
CA LEU A 105 13.33 -7.98 -5.42
C LEU A 105 12.63 -7.54 -6.72
N GLU A 106 13.05 -8.06 -7.87
CA GLU A 106 12.42 -7.79 -9.17
C GLU A 106 10.96 -8.28 -9.22
N GLN A 107 10.68 -9.47 -8.68
CA GLN A 107 9.32 -10.01 -8.59
C GLN A 107 8.40 -9.12 -7.74
N LEU A 108 8.93 -8.48 -6.68
CA LEU A 108 8.16 -7.54 -5.87
C LEU A 108 7.77 -6.28 -6.66
N ILE A 109 8.68 -5.74 -7.49
CA ILE A 109 8.38 -4.58 -8.36
C ILE A 109 7.32 -4.94 -9.41
N LEU A 110 7.47 -6.09 -10.08
CA LEU A 110 6.50 -6.59 -11.07
C LEU A 110 5.09 -6.77 -10.48
N SER A 111 5.00 -7.17 -9.20
CA SER A 111 3.72 -7.28 -8.50
C SER A 111 3.04 -5.92 -8.31
N LEU A 112 3.81 -4.85 -8.06
CA LEU A 112 3.30 -3.50 -7.85
C LEU A 112 2.83 -2.82 -9.14
N ASP A 113 3.44 -3.12 -10.28
CA ASP A 113 3.13 -2.49 -11.58
C ASP A 113 1.75 -2.88 -12.12
N ASN A 114 1.24 -4.07 -11.79
CA ASN A 114 -0.06 -4.56 -12.24
C ASN A 114 -1.25 -3.99 -11.43
N LEU A 115 -1.01 -3.15 -10.43
CA LEU A 115 -2.07 -2.59 -9.59
C LEU A 115 -2.74 -1.38 -10.24
N LYS A 116 -4.03 -1.51 -10.55
CA LYS A 116 -4.88 -0.37 -10.94
C LYS A 116 -5.08 0.54 -9.72
N SER A 117 -4.68 1.80 -9.86
CA SER A 117 -4.90 2.82 -8.83
C SER A 117 -6.19 3.57 -9.15
N ASP A 118 -7.29 3.18 -8.51
CA ASP A 118 -8.65 3.62 -8.84
C ASP A 118 -8.95 5.06 -8.35
N GLY A 119 -7.94 5.92 -8.24
CA GLY A 119 -8.05 7.27 -7.67
C GLY A 119 -7.62 7.37 -6.21
N ASN A 120 -7.39 6.24 -5.54
CA ASN A 120 -6.93 6.22 -4.15
C ASN A 120 -5.45 6.68 -4.07
N GLU A 121 -5.23 7.89 -3.53
CA GLU A 121 -3.90 8.48 -3.38
C GLU A 121 -3.06 7.78 -2.31
N ASP A 122 -3.68 7.16 -1.31
CA ASP A 122 -2.98 6.37 -0.28
C ASP A 122 -2.37 5.11 -0.91
N VAL A 123 -3.14 4.40 -1.73
CA VAL A 123 -2.65 3.24 -2.51
C VAL A 123 -1.53 3.64 -3.47
N ARG A 124 -1.64 4.82 -4.10
CA ARG A 124 -0.57 5.36 -4.95
C ARG A 124 0.67 5.70 -4.14
N SER A 125 0.52 6.31 -2.96
CA SER A 125 1.65 6.64 -2.11
C SER A 125 2.34 5.39 -1.61
N MET A 126 1.58 4.45 -1.04
CA MET A 126 2.10 3.17 -0.56
C MET A 126 2.83 2.40 -1.67
N ARG A 127 2.28 2.37 -2.89
CA ARG A 127 2.96 1.77 -4.04
C ARG A 127 4.28 2.47 -4.37
N ARG A 128 4.32 3.80 -4.41
CA ARG A 128 5.55 4.58 -4.65
C ARG A 128 6.59 4.32 -3.56
N ASP A 129 6.15 4.29 -2.31
CA ASP A 129 7.04 4.08 -1.17
C ASP A 129 7.60 2.65 -1.16
N ALA A 130 6.79 1.65 -1.51
CA ALA A 130 7.25 0.27 -1.67
C ALA A 130 8.27 0.11 -2.80
N ILE A 131 8.06 0.77 -3.95
CA ILE A 131 9.04 0.76 -5.05
C ILE A 131 10.37 1.36 -4.59
N LYS A 132 10.34 2.49 -3.88
CA LYS A 132 11.56 3.13 -3.35
C LYS A 132 12.31 2.22 -2.39
N GLU A 133 11.60 1.54 -1.48
CA GLU A 133 12.21 0.61 -0.53
C GLU A 133 12.93 -0.52 -1.28
N ILE A 134 12.28 -1.15 -2.26
CA ILE A 134 12.87 -2.24 -3.04
C ILE A 134 14.08 -1.76 -3.85
N GLN A 135 13.99 -0.58 -4.46
CA GLN A 135 15.11 0.02 -5.20
C GLN A 135 16.32 0.28 -4.30
N GLN A 136 16.10 0.76 -3.07
CA GLN A 136 17.16 0.95 -2.09
C GLN A 136 17.83 -0.37 -1.69
N LEU A 137 17.07 -1.46 -1.61
CA LEU A 137 17.62 -2.80 -1.35
C LEU A 137 18.46 -3.33 -2.50
N ILE A 138 18.04 -3.09 -3.75
CA ILE A 138 18.84 -3.44 -4.95
C ILE A 138 20.17 -2.68 -4.91
N GLU A 139 20.13 -1.37 -4.69
CA GLU A 139 21.34 -0.54 -4.61
C GLU A 139 22.28 -0.98 -3.47
N MET A 140 21.71 -1.32 -2.30
CA MET A 140 22.49 -1.84 -1.18
C MET A 140 23.12 -3.21 -1.48
N LEU A 141 22.38 -4.10 -2.14
CA LEU A 141 22.88 -5.41 -2.55
C LEU A 141 24.03 -5.27 -3.57
N ASP A 142 23.89 -4.38 -4.55
CA ASP A 142 24.94 -4.08 -5.53
C ASP A 142 26.19 -3.52 -4.86
N TYR A 143 26.03 -2.57 -3.93
CA TYR A 143 27.15 -2.01 -3.18
C TYR A 143 27.88 -3.06 -2.34
N ARG A 144 27.13 -3.92 -1.63
CA ARG A 144 27.70 -5.04 -0.86
C ARG A 144 28.47 -6.02 -1.74
N SER A 145 27.90 -6.34 -2.90
CA SER A 145 28.50 -7.22 -3.89
C SER A 145 29.79 -6.63 -4.49
N LEU A 146 29.82 -5.34 -4.76
CA LEU A 146 30.99 -4.62 -5.25
C LEU A 146 32.15 -4.65 -4.23
N ILE A 147 31.85 -4.42 -2.94
CA ILE A 147 32.86 -4.51 -1.87
C ILE A 147 33.49 -5.89 -1.80
N SER A 148 32.69 -6.95 -1.97
CA SER A 148 33.22 -8.32 -1.95
C SER A 148 34.22 -8.55 -3.09
N SER A 149 33.92 -8.08 -4.30
CA SER A 149 34.81 -8.26 -5.46
C SER A 149 36.12 -7.46 -5.36
N GLU A 150 36.11 -6.31 -4.68
CA GLU A 150 37.31 -5.47 -4.52
C GLU A 150 38.34 -6.08 -3.54
N ASN A 151 37.91 -6.96 -2.63
CA ASN A 151 38.80 -7.62 -1.67
C ASN A 151 39.62 -8.78 -2.29
N ASP A 152 39.12 -9.41 -3.36
CA ASP A 152 39.81 -10.52 -4.05
C ASP A 152 40.97 -10.05 -4.94
N GLU A 153 40.97 -8.78 -5.40
CA GLU A 153 42.01 -8.24 -6.31
C GLU A 153 43.30 -7.78 -5.59
N LYS A 154 43.29 -7.75 -4.25
CA LYS A 154 44.40 -7.23 -3.43
C LYS A 154 45.19 -8.29 -2.62
N SER A 155 44.90 -9.59 -2.80
CA SER A 155 45.63 -10.70 -2.13
C SER A 155 46.62 -11.41 -3.04
#